data_AF-Q8ZWB4-F1
#
_entry.id   AF-Q8ZWB4-F1
#
_cell.length_a   1.000
_cell.length_b   1.000
_cell.length_c   1.000
_cell.angle_alpha   90.00
_cell.angle_beta   90.00
_cell.angle_gamma   90.00
#
_symmetry.space_group_name_H-M   'P 1'
#
loop_
_entity.id
_entity.type
_entity.pdbx_description
1 polymer ?
#
loop_
_entity_poly.entity_id
_entity_poly.type
_entity_poly.pdbx_seq_one_letter_code
_entity_poly.pdbx_strand_id
1 'polypeptide(L)'
;MYIWGSAIKCLFPIHSVHYIKIYPGERRWRQNEKRWAEANRRLSRIEEALGVTAEGLCSRYVWEDLREEIYTKGEAVVKRARSAKVDNVDLLVETNRHVDAVEVKIRPRVKDVGALLAKADVVRHVFGKGAVPVLAGAWVGDDVGE
;
A
#
# COMPACT_ATOMS: atom_id res chain seq x y z
N MET A 1 -40.01 -24.45 -12.84
CA MET A 1 -41.26 -23.70 -13.03
C MET A 1 -41.08 -22.76 -14.21
N TYR A 2 -41.58 -23.12 -15.39
CA TYR A 2 -41.46 -22.33 -16.61
C TYR A 2 -42.59 -21.31 -16.66
N ILE A 3 -42.27 -20.01 -16.71
CA ILE A 3 -43.27 -18.95 -16.90
C ILE A 3 -43.21 -18.55 -18.37
N TRP A 4 -44.29 -18.80 -19.11
CA TRP A 4 -44.47 -18.35 -20.49
C TRP A 4 -44.82 -16.85 -20.51
N GLY A 5 -44.02 -16.04 -21.19
CA GLY A 5 -44.29 -14.62 -21.41
C GLY A 5 -45.15 -14.41 -22.66
N SER A 6 -46.17 -13.56 -22.52
CA SER A 6 -47.19 -13.24 -23.51
C SER A 6 -46.62 -12.76 -24.86
N ALA A 7 -47.15 -13.32 -25.94
CA ALA A 7 -46.87 -12.88 -27.31
C ALA A 7 -47.74 -11.67 -27.68
N ILE A 8 -47.11 -10.53 -27.99
CA ILE A 8 -47.75 -9.43 -28.71
C ILE A 8 -47.70 -9.79 -30.20
N LYS A 9 -48.87 -10.09 -30.79
CA LYS A 9 -49.01 -10.29 -32.24
C LYS A 9 -49.17 -8.94 -32.93
N CYS A 10 -48.13 -8.48 -33.62
CA CYS A 10 -48.27 -7.51 -34.70
C CYS A 10 -48.16 -8.25 -36.04
N LEU A 11 -49.13 -8.01 -36.90
CA LEU A 11 -49.38 -8.74 -38.14
C LEU A 11 -48.70 -8.03 -39.33
N PHE A 12 -47.55 -8.50 -39.79
CA PHE A 12 -46.98 -8.17 -41.12
C PHE A 12 -46.10 -9.33 -41.62
N PRO A 13 -46.10 -9.67 -42.93
CA PRO A 13 -45.33 -10.78 -43.45
C PRO A 13 -43.93 -10.34 -43.90
N ILE A 14 -43.02 -11.31 -43.94
CA ILE A 14 -41.64 -11.32 -44.48
C ILE A 14 -40.51 -10.92 -43.49
N HIS A 15 -39.52 -11.82 -43.41
CA HIS A 15 -38.17 -11.77 -42.79
C HIS A 15 -38.01 -12.47 -41.43
N SER A 16 -37.13 -13.49 -41.47
CA SER A 16 -36.44 -14.20 -40.38
C SER A 16 -36.69 -13.68 -38.95
N VAL A 17 -37.43 -14.47 -38.17
CA VAL A 17 -37.65 -14.23 -36.73
C VAL A 17 -36.35 -14.55 -35.97
N HIS A 18 -35.63 -13.52 -35.51
CA HIS A 18 -34.54 -13.69 -34.56
C HIS A 18 -35.11 -13.78 -33.13
N TYR A 19 -35.04 -14.98 -32.55
CA TYR A 19 -35.37 -15.18 -31.15
C TYR A 19 -34.17 -14.81 -30.27
N ILE A 20 -34.24 -13.67 -29.57
CA ILE A 20 -33.27 -13.33 -28.52
C ILE A 20 -33.75 -13.98 -27.22
N LYS A 21 -33.10 -15.08 -26.84
CA LYS A 21 -33.36 -15.79 -25.59
C LYS A 21 -32.71 -15.03 -24.43
N ILE A 22 -33.46 -14.15 -23.76
CA ILE A 22 -32.97 -13.40 -22.59
C ILE A 22 -33.09 -14.29 -21.35
N TYR A 23 -31.97 -14.76 -20.80
CA TYR A 23 -31.95 -15.51 -19.54
C TYR A 23 -32.19 -14.54 -18.37
N PRO A 24 -33.21 -14.74 -17.52
CA PRO A 24 -33.53 -13.82 -16.42
C PRO A 24 -32.42 -13.71 -15.36
N GLY A 25 -31.48 -14.67 -15.32
CA GLY A 25 -30.30 -14.61 -14.46
C GLY A 25 -29.21 -13.63 -14.94
N GLU A 26 -29.12 -13.38 -16.25
CA GLU A 26 -27.96 -12.70 -16.84
C GLU A 26 -27.88 -11.22 -16.46
N ARG A 27 -29.03 -10.55 -16.36
CA ARG A 27 -29.10 -9.16 -15.85
C ARG A 27 -28.72 -9.07 -14.37
N ARG A 28 -29.11 -10.05 -13.56
CA ARG A 28 -28.77 -10.11 -12.14
C ARG A 28 -27.28 -10.39 -11.93
N TRP A 29 -26.69 -11.29 -12.73
CA TRP A 29 -25.26 -11.55 -12.71
C TRP A 29 -24.44 -10.32 -13.11
N ARG A 30 -24.77 -9.66 -14.23
CA ARG A 30 -24.08 -8.42 -14.63
C ARG A 30 -24.23 -7.29 -13.60
N GLN A 31 -25.39 -7.16 -12.96
CA GLN A 31 -25.57 -6.18 -11.89
C GLN A 31 -24.75 -6.54 -10.65
N ASN A 32 -24.66 -7.82 -10.28
CA ASN A 32 -23.80 -8.27 -9.20
C ASN A 32 -22.32 -8.05 -9.51
N GLU A 33 -21.85 -8.34 -10.73
CA GLU A 33 -20.46 -8.08 -11.14
C GLU A 33 -20.11 -6.59 -11.04
N LYS A 34 -21.02 -5.70 -11.48
CA LYS A 34 -20.82 -4.25 -11.32
C LYS A 34 -20.73 -3.85 -9.86
N ARG A 35 -21.60 -4.40 -9.00
CA ARG A 35 -21.58 -4.14 -7.54
C ARG A 35 -20.30 -4.66 -6.89
N TRP A 36 -19.83 -5.84 -7.26
CA TRP A 36 -18.57 -6.41 -6.77
C TRP A 36 -17.36 -5.61 -7.23
N ALA A 37 -17.30 -5.22 -8.50
CA ALA A 37 -16.23 -4.36 -9.01
C ALA A 37 -16.19 -3.00 -8.30
N GLU A 38 -17.36 -2.41 -8.03
CA GLU A 38 -17.44 -1.16 -7.28
C GLU A 38 -17.05 -1.34 -5.81
N ALA A 39 -17.49 -2.42 -5.16
CA ALA A 39 -17.10 -2.73 -3.78
C ALA A 39 -15.58 -2.93 -3.66
N ASN A 40 -14.97 -3.66 -4.58
CA ASN A 40 -13.51 -3.86 -4.61
C ASN A 40 -12.77 -2.54 -4.81
N ARG A 41 -13.23 -1.67 -5.72
CA ARG A 41 -12.64 -0.33 -5.88
C ARG A 41 -12.72 0.51 -4.61
N ARG A 42 -13.85 0.46 -3.89
CA ARG A 42 -14.02 1.17 -2.61
C ARG A 42 -13.11 0.59 -1.53
N LEU A 43 -13.00 -0.74 -1.46
CA LEU A 43 -12.13 -1.42 -0.51
C LEU A 43 -10.66 -1.09 -0.75
N SER A 44 -10.18 -1.15 -1.99
CA SER A 44 -8.78 -0.79 -2.31
C SER A 44 -8.43 0.64 -1.92
N ARG A 45 -9.37 1.60 -2.08
CA ARG A 45 -9.15 2.98 -1.62
C ARG A 45 -9.07 3.09 -0.10
N ILE A 46 -9.84 2.28 0.63
CA ILE A 46 -9.80 2.24 2.09
C ILE A 46 -8.48 1.63 2.55
N GLU A 47 -8.04 0.53 1.94
CA GLU A 47 -6.76 -0.11 2.22
C GLU A 47 -5.59 0.84 1.98
N GLU A 48 -5.62 1.60 0.89
CA GLU A 48 -4.63 2.64 0.58
C GLU A 48 -4.62 3.75 1.64
N ALA A 49 -5.78 4.33 1.97
CA ALA A 49 -5.88 5.39 2.98
C ALA A 49 -5.44 4.91 4.38
N LEU A 50 -5.78 3.66 4.73
CA LEU A 50 -5.35 3.02 5.96
C LEU A 50 -3.83 2.79 5.98
N GLY A 51 -3.25 2.33 4.86
CA GLY A 51 -1.80 2.18 4.69
C GLY A 51 -1.07 3.50 4.96
N VAL A 52 -1.47 4.57 4.29
CA VAL A 52 -0.89 5.92 4.48
C VAL A 52 -1.01 6.39 5.94
N THR A 53 -2.18 6.19 6.56
CA THR A 53 -2.39 6.60 7.96
C THR A 53 -1.52 5.80 8.92
N ALA A 54 -1.44 4.49 8.73
CA ALA A 54 -0.68 3.60 9.57
C ALA A 54 0.82 3.84 9.43
N GLU A 55 1.33 4.04 8.22
CA GLU A 55 2.73 4.43 7.96
C GLU A 55 3.08 5.77 8.63
N GLY A 56 2.19 6.76 8.55
CA GLY A 56 2.38 8.05 9.21
C GLY A 56 2.43 7.95 10.75
N LEU A 57 1.58 7.11 11.35
CA LEU A 57 1.57 6.86 12.80
C LEU A 57 2.81 6.08 13.23
N CYS A 58 3.15 4.99 12.52
CA CYS A 58 4.33 4.20 12.80
C CYS A 58 5.61 5.03 12.68
N SER A 59 5.73 5.91 11.68
CA SER A 59 6.86 6.85 11.56
C SER A 59 7.04 7.73 12.81
N ARG A 60 5.95 8.15 13.45
CA ARG A 60 6.02 8.92 14.69
C ARG A 60 6.54 8.07 15.86
N TYR A 61 6.01 6.87 16.05
CA TYR A 61 6.45 5.98 17.14
C TYR A 61 7.91 5.57 16.97
N VAL A 62 8.31 5.19 15.75
CA VAL A 62 9.71 4.86 15.43
C VAL A 62 10.63 6.04 15.73
N TRP A 63 10.19 7.27 15.43
CA TRP A 63 10.96 8.45 15.80
C TRP A 63 11.11 8.60 17.33
N GLU A 64 10.05 8.36 18.10
CA GLU A 64 10.09 8.48 19.57
C GLU A 64 11.08 7.47 20.16
N ASP A 65 11.00 6.20 19.74
CA ASP A 65 11.92 5.13 20.18
C ASP A 65 13.37 5.41 19.75
N LEU A 66 13.59 5.74 18.48
CA LEU A 66 14.92 6.02 17.94
C LEU A 66 15.56 7.23 18.64
N ARG A 67 14.77 8.26 18.95
CA ARG A 67 15.26 9.44 19.65
C ARG A 67 15.75 9.08 21.06
N GLU A 68 15.04 8.23 21.79
CA GLU A 68 15.46 7.74 23.11
C GLU A 68 16.75 6.92 23.02
N GLU A 69 16.89 6.09 21.99
CA GLU A 69 18.12 5.31 21.74
C GLU A 69 19.32 6.23 21.45
N ILE A 70 19.15 7.21 20.57
CA ILE A 70 20.19 8.20 20.23
C ILE A 70 20.63 8.95 21.49
N TYR A 71 19.69 9.39 22.34
CA TYR A 71 20.03 10.07 23.58
C TYR A 71 20.76 9.16 24.57
N THR A 72 20.33 7.92 24.72
CA THR A 72 20.99 6.91 25.58
C THR A 72 22.44 6.67 25.15
N LYS A 73 22.72 6.71 23.85
CA LYS A 73 24.08 6.61 23.28
C LYS A 73 24.93 7.87 23.45
N GLY A 74 24.38 8.95 24.02
CA GLY A 74 25.05 10.24 24.17
C GLY A 74 25.22 10.98 22.83
N GLU A 75 24.38 10.67 21.85
CA GLU A 75 24.40 11.31 20.54
C GLU A 75 23.39 12.47 20.48
N ALA A 76 23.60 13.36 19.52
CA ALA A 76 22.76 14.54 19.33
C ALA A 76 22.14 14.53 17.94
N VAL A 77 20.82 14.71 17.88
CA VAL A 77 20.11 14.90 16.62
C VAL A 77 20.40 16.31 16.10
N VAL A 78 21.00 16.37 14.91
CA VAL A 78 21.29 17.61 14.19
C VAL A 78 20.08 18.03 13.37
N LYS A 79 19.47 17.07 12.66
CA LYS A 79 18.34 17.33 11.76
C LYS A 79 17.43 16.12 11.65
N ARG A 80 16.14 16.39 11.45
CA ARG A 80 15.13 15.37 11.15
C ARG A 80 14.29 15.82 9.96
N ALA A 81 14.05 14.92 9.01
CA ALA A 81 13.15 15.14 7.88
C ALA A 81 12.25 13.92 7.66
N ARG A 82 10.94 14.13 7.56
CA ARG A 82 10.00 13.09 7.08
C ARG A 82 9.88 13.18 5.56
N SER A 83 9.62 12.06 4.92
CA SER A 83 9.53 11.93 3.45
C SER A 83 10.71 12.64 2.78
N ALA A 84 11.92 12.27 3.21
CA ALA A 84 13.11 12.95 2.74
C ALA A 84 13.27 12.70 1.24
N LYS A 85 13.46 13.77 0.48
CA LYS A 85 13.63 13.68 -0.98
C LYS A 85 14.89 12.91 -1.39
N VAL A 86 15.82 12.68 -0.47
CA VAL A 86 16.97 11.81 -0.67
C VAL A 86 16.48 10.37 -0.66
N ASP A 87 16.31 9.82 -1.86
CA ASP A 87 15.86 8.45 -2.15
C ASP A 87 14.49 8.04 -1.58
N ASN A 88 13.68 9.02 -1.20
CA ASN A 88 12.31 8.82 -0.73
C ASN A 88 12.21 7.84 0.45
N VAL A 89 13.00 8.10 1.49
CA VAL A 89 12.89 7.42 2.80
C VAL A 89 11.81 8.08 3.65
N ASP A 90 11.09 7.28 4.44
CA ASP A 90 9.96 7.74 5.24
C ASP A 90 10.40 8.71 6.34
N LEU A 91 11.54 8.43 6.97
CA LEU A 91 12.15 9.29 7.97
C LEU A 91 13.68 9.26 7.84
N LEU A 92 14.29 10.44 7.86
CA LEU A 92 15.72 10.63 7.88
C LEU A 92 16.10 11.40 9.15
N VAL A 93 17.02 10.84 9.92
CA VAL A 93 17.55 11.45 11.14
C VAL A 93 19.05 11.60 10.98
N GLU A 94 19.52 12.84 10.92
CA GLU A 94 20.94 13.14 10.93
C GLU A 94 21.38 13.39 12.38
N THR A 95 22.34 12.60 12.85
CA THR A 95 23.01 12.80 14.13
C THR A 95 24.38 13.45 13.94
N ASN A 96 25.04 13.74 15.05
CA ASN A 96 26.43 14.17 15.05
C ASN A 96 27.41 13.05 14.62
N ARG A 97 26.99 11.78 14.56
CA ARG A 97 27.86 10.64 14.21
C ARG A 97 27.48 9.94 12.90
N HIS A 98 26.19 9.79 12.62
CA HIS A 98 25.68 9.03 11.47
C HIS A 98 24.33 9.61 10.99
N VAL A 99 23.76 8.98 9.97
CA VAL A 99 22.43 9.28 9.45
C VAL A 99 21.59 8.02 9.47
N ASP A 100 20.47 8.04 10.18
CA ASP A 100 19.49 6.95 10.15
C ASP A 100 18.55 7.15 8.94
N ALA A 101 18.52 6.15 8.07
CA ALA A 101 17.60 6.05 6.95
C ALA A 101 16.50 5.05 7.30
N VAL A 102 15.32 5.58 7.63
CA VAL A 102 14.22 4.78 8.18
C VAL A 102 13.14 4.57 7.13
N GLU A 103 12.77 3.31 6.92
CA GLU A 103 11.61 2.91 6.13
C GLU A 103 10.59 2.20 7.03
N VAL A 104 9.34 2.58 6.89
CA VAL A 104 8.22 2.03 7.65
C VAL A 104 7.35 1.20 6.72
N LYS A 105 7.09 -0.04 7.10
CA LYS A 105 6.18 -0.93 6.39
C LYS A 105 5.30 -1.66 7.39
N ILE A 106 4.00 -1.78 7.12
CA ILE A 106 3.11 -2.55 8.00
C ILE A 106 3.56 -4.02 8.08
N ARG A 107 4.03 -4.57 6.95
CA ARG A 107 4.54 -5.94 6.84
C ARG A 107 5.83 -5.97 5.98
N PRO A 108 7.00 -5.70 6.56
CA PRO A 108 8.28 -5.80 5.87
C PRO A 108 8.55 -7.22 5.37
N ARG A 109 9.31 -7.33 4.26
CA ARG A 109 9.80 -8.57 3.65
C ARG A 109 11.31 -8.47 3.40
N VAL A 110 11.97 -9.60 3.14
CA VAL A 110 13.42 -9.65 2.82
C VAL A 110 13.81 -8.69 1.69
N LYS A 111 13.00 -8.59 0.63
CA LYS A 111 13.26 -7.67 -0.47
C LYS A 111 13.27 -6.20 -0.05
N ASP A 112 12.53 -5.85 1.01
CA ASP A 112 12.44 -4.49 1.52
C ASP A 112 13.73 -4.12 2.27
N VAL A 113 14.41 -5.11 2.88
CA VAL A 113 15.77 -4.95 3.44
C VAL A 113 16.77 -4.61 2.34
N GLY A 114 16.78 -5.38 1.25
CA GLY A 114 17.68 -5.14 0.11
C GLY A 114 17.45 -3.76 -0.53
N ALA A 115 16.19 -3.37 -0.68
CA ALA A 115 15.85 -2.02 -1.15
C ALA A 115 16.35 -0.93 -0.19
N LEU A 116 16.13 -1.08 1.11
CA LEU A 116 16.57 -0.11 2.11
C LEU A 116 18.09 0.03 2.19
N LEU A 117 18.84 -1.08 2.06
CA LEU A 117 20.29 -1.04 2.01
C LEU A 117 20.80 -0.19 0.84
N ALA A 118 20.20 -0.35 -0.35
CA ALA A 118 20.53 0.49 -1.50
C ALA A 118 20.22 1.98 -1.24
N LYS A 119 19.11 2.28 -0.56
CA LYS A 119 18.79 3.67 -0.17
C LYS A 119 19.82 4.23 0.81
N ALA A 120 20.24 3.43 1.78
CA ALA A 120 21.23 3.83 2.79
C ALA A 120 22.59 4.15 2.15
N ASP A 121 23.00 3.42 1.11
CA ASP A 121 24.22 3.76 0.34
C ASP A 121 24.10 5.14 -0.33
N VAL A 122 22.96 5.46 -0.93
CA VAL A 122 22.71 6.80 -1.49
C VAL A 122 22.79 7.88 -0.40
N VAL A 123 22.12 7.65 0.74
CA VAL A 123 22.16 8.57 1.89
C VAL A 123 23.60 8.78 2.39
N ARG A 124 24.37 7.71 2.51
CA ARG A 124 25.79 7.76 2.89
C ARG A 124 26.59 8.68 1.97
N HIS A 125 26.41 8.55 0.66
CA HIS A 125 27.10 9.38 -0.32
C HIS A 125 26.69 10.85 -0.26
N VAL A 126 25.41 11.14 -0.04
CA VAL A 126 24.90 12.52 0.03
C VAL A 126 25.38 13.25 1.30
N PHE A 127 25.42 12.56 2.44
CA PHE A 127 25.73 13.19 3.73
C PHE A 127 27.20 13.06 4.15
N GLY A 128 27.99 12.19 3.51
CA GLY A 128 29.40 11.96 3.86
C GLY A 128 29.62 11.37 5.26
N LYS A 129 28.57 10.81 5.86
CA LYS A 129 28.55 10.16 7.18
C LYS A 129 28.17 8.68 7.01
N GLY A 130 28.42 7.86 8.02
CA GLY A 130 27.83 6.52 8.07
C GLY A 130 26.31 6.60 7.94
N ALA A 131 25.71 5.69 7.17
CA ALA A 131 24.25 5.58 7.05
C ALA A 131 23.79 4.26 7.68
N VAL A 132 22.84 4.34 8.60
CA VAL A 132 22.27 3.18 9.29
C VAL A 132 20.86 2.95 8.72
N PRO A 133 20.62 1.83 8.01
CA PRO A 133 19.30 1.47 7.55
C PRO A 133 18.45 0.96 8.73
N VAL A 134 17.26 1.52 8.91
CA VAL A 134 16.30 1.08 9.93
C VAL A 134 15.00 0.68 9.25
N LEU A 135 14.73 -0.62 9.17
CA LEU A 135 13.46 -1.14 8.67
C LEU A 135 12.51 -1.36 9.84
N ALA A 136 11.47 -0.54 9.95
CA ALA A 136 10.47 -0.67 10.98
C ALA A 136 9.18 -1.27 10.43
N GLY A 137 8.54 -2.14 11.20
CA GLY A 137 7.23 -2.63 10.84
C GLY A 137 6.42 -3.18 12.01
N ALA A 138 5.10 -3.20 11.82
CA ALA A 138 4.16 -3.70 12.82
C ALA A 138 4.15 -5.23 12.88
N TRP A 139 4.42 -5.88 11.75
CA TRP A 139 4.45 -7.34 11.60
C TRP A 139 5.76 -7.74 10.95
N VAL A 140 6.79 -7.99 11.75
CA VAL A 140 8.02 -8.62 11.26
C VAL A 140 7.73 -10.11 11.15
N GLY A 141 7.64 -10.62 9.91
CA GLY A 141 7.51 -12.06 9.69
C GLY A 141 8.82 -12.78 10.02
N ASP A 142 8.74 -14.08 10.29
CA ASP A 142 9.89 -14.94 10.64
C ASP A 142 11.01 -14.86 9.57
N ASP A 143 10.65 -14.56 8.31
CA ASP A 143 11.54 -14.44 7.16
C ASP A 143 12.58 -13.29 7.24
N VAL A 144 12.47 -12.36 8.19
CA VAL A 144 13.34 -11.17 8.30
C VAL A 144 14.38 -11.33 9.42
N GLY A 145 14.26 -12.37 10.26
CA GLY A 145 15.07 -12.57 11.48
C GLY A 145 16.03 -13.76 11.47
N GLU A 146 16.07 -14.58 10.42
CA GLU A 146 17.05 -15.67 10.25
C GLU A 146 18.20 -15.32 9.29
#